data_AF-A0A5C0ZNK8-F1
#
_entry.id   AF-A0A5C0ZNK8-F1
#
_cell.length_a   1.000
_cell.length_b   1.000
_cell.length_c   1.000
_cell.angle_alpha   90.00
_cell.angle_beta   90.00
_cell.angle_gamma   90.00
#
_symmetry.space_group_name_H-M   'P 1'
#
loop_
_entity.id
_entity.type
_entity.pdbx_description
1 polymer ?
#
loop_
_entity_poly.entity_id
_entity_poly.type
_entity_poly.pdbx_seq_one_letter_code
_entity_poly.pdbx_strand_id
1 'polypeptide(L)'
;MTELKIMKILREANGYSQEYVASYLKISQNTYSKIENGQIRLTIDRMKKLAELYNVPANIFLSEDLPVVNYNTGSHSRTIISTQEYNESEHKTIIKLYERFIKEKDEQIETLKQQNEKLSKENDRLLSHLINDKTS
;
A
#
# COMPACT_ATOMS: atom_id res chain seq x y z
N MET A 1 -11.27 -20.86 17.61
CA MET A 1 -10.72 -21.53 16.42
C MET A 1 -10.29 -20.44 15.44
N THR A 2 -9.09 -19.91 15.60
CA THR A 2 -8.69 -18.64 14.94
C THR A 2 -7.24 -18.60 14.46
N GLU A 3 -6.39 -19.56 14.85
CA GLU A 3 -4.93 -19.43 14.73
C GLU A 3 -4.35 -19.47 13.30
N LEU A 4 -5.06 -19.92 12.25
CA LEU A 4 -4.39 -20.27 10.98
C LEU A 4 -4.98 -19.65 9.71
N LYS A 5 -5.83 -18.61 9.86
CA LYS A 5 -6.29 -17.79 8.72
C LYS A 5 -5.13 -17.17 7.93
N ILE A 6 -4.01 -16.86 8.58
CA ILE A 6 -2.86 -16.22 7.93
C ILE A 6 -2.16 -17.14 6.92
N MET A 7 -2.08 -18.44 7.18
CA MET A 7 -1.48 -19.39 6.22
C MET A 7 -2.26 -19.43 4.91
N LYS A 8 -3.60 -19.45 5.02
CA LYS A 8 -4.50 -19.42 3.86
C LYS A 8 -4.36 -18.12 3.08
N ILE A 9 -4.37 -16.98 3.77
CA ILE A 9 -4.22 -15.65 3.16
C ILE A 9 -2.90 -15.55 2.39
N LEU A 10 -1.79 -15.95 3.00
CA LEU A 10 -0.47 -15.94 2.38
C LEU A 10 -0.40 -16.83 1.13
N ARG A 11 -0.96 -18.03 1.23
CA ARG A 11 -1.02 -18.98 0.12
C ARG A 11 -1.81 -18.41 -1.05
N GLU A 12 -3.00 -17.87 -0.78
CA GLU A 12 -3.89 -17.32 -1.82
C GLU A 12 -3.34 -16.04 -2.45
N ALA A 13 -2.74 -15.16 -1.66
CA ALA A 13 -2.09 -13.93 -2.16
C ALA A 13 -0.92 -14.22 -3.10
N ASN A 14 -0.24 -15.37 -2.94
CA ASN A 14 0.84 -15.81 -3.82
C ASN A 14 0.37 -16.76 -4.94
N GLY A 15 -0.93 -17.06 -5.02
CA GLY A 15 -1.47 -18.01 -6.02
C GLY A 15 -0.99 -19.46 -5.84
N TYR A 16 -0.57 -19.84 -4.64
CA TYR A 16 -0.05 -21.17 -4.36
C TYR A 16 -1.17 -22.19 -4.08
N SER A 17 -1.00 -23.42 -4.56
CA SER A 17 -1.87 -24.54 -4.18
C SER A 17 -1.46 -25.12 -2.82
N GLN A 18 -2.37 -25.85 -2.17
CA GLN A 18 -2.04 -26.53 -0.91
C GLN A 18 -0.96 -27.60 -1.13
N GLU A 19 -0.99 -28.28 -2.28
CA GLU A 19 -0.01 -29.28 -2.71
C GLU A 19 1.39 -28.68 -2.85
N TYR A 20 1.49 -27.46 -3.40
CA TYR A 20 2.77 -26.77 -3.57
C TYR A 20 3.42 -26.44 -2.22
N VAL A 21 2.66 -25.81 -1.31
CA VAL A 21 3.18 -25.43 0.01
C VAL A 21 3.49 -26.67 0.85
N ALA A 22 2.66 -27.72 0.76
CA ALA A 22 2.91 -29.00 1.42
C ALA A 22 4.23 -29.63 0.94
N SER A 23 4.49 -29.60 -0.37
CA SER A 23 5.72 -30.10 -0.98
C SER A 23 6.94 -29.32 -0.49
N TYR A 24 6.84 -27.99 -0.42
CA TYR A 24 7.90 -27.13 0.13
C TYR A 24 8.21 -27.47 1.61
N LEU A 25 7.18 -27.74 2.40
CA LEU A 25 7.32 -28.15 3.80
C LEU A 25 7.71 -29.63 3.99
N LYS A 26 7.78 -30.41 2.91
CA LYS A 26 8.02 -31.87 2.93
C LYS A 26 6.98 -32.62 3.77
N ILE A 27 5.70 -32.27 3.60
CA ILE A 27 4.57 -32.93 4.26
C ILE A 27 3.50 -33.32 3.23
N SER A 28 2.57 -34.18 3.62
CA SER A 28 1.43 -34.48 2.76
C SER A 28 0.49 -33.28 2.65
N GLN A 29 -0.19 -33.15 1.52
CA GLN A 29 -1.21 -32.10 1.32
C GLN A 29 -2.29 -32.15 2.40
N ASN A 30 -2.73 -33.35 2.78
CA ASN A 30 -3.70 -33.54 3.86
C ASN A 30 -3.17 -32.99 5.20
N THR A 31 -1.90 -33.23 5.52
CA THR A 31 -1.27 -32.64 6.71
C THR A 31 -1.25 -31.12 6.64
N TYR A 32 -0.91 -30.55 5.49
CA TYR A 32 -0.93 -29.10 5.29
C TYR A 32 -2.34 -28.53 5.45
N SER A 33 -3.35 -29.15 4.85
CA SER A 33 -4.76 -28.73 4.97
C SER A 33 -5.24 -28.74 6.43
N LYS A 34 -4.89 -29.78 7.19
CA LYS A 34 -5.21 -29.84 8.63
C LYS A 34 -4.50 -28.76 9.43
N ILE A 35 -3.26 -28.42 9.08
CA ILE A 35 -2.55 -27.28 9.67
C ILE A 35 -3.28 -26.00 9.28
N GLU A 36 -3.47 -25.70 8.00
CA GLU A 36 -4.16 -24.47 7.53
C GLU A 36 -5.55 -24.26 8.17
N ASN A 37 -6.26 -25.35 8.50
CA ASN A 37 -7.58 -25.32 9.14
C ASN A 37 -7.57 -25.30 10.68
N GLY A 38 -6.42 -25.21 11.36
CA GLY A 38 -6.41 -25.17 12.84
C GLY A 38 -6.51 -26.53 13.54
N GLN A 39 -6.50 -27.64 12.79
CA GLN A 39 -6.66 -28.98 13.36
C GLN A 39 -5.33 -29.56 13.86
N ILE A 40 -4.21 -29.11 13.30
CA ILE A 40 -2.85 -29.51 13.71
C ILE A 40 -2.04 -28.25 14.00
N ARG A 41 -1.34 -28.25 15.13
CA ARG A 41 -0.43 -27.15 15.48
C ARG A 41 0.74 -27.03 14.49
N LEU A 42 1.03 -25.80 14.10
CA LEU A 42 2.21 -25.47 13.32
C LEU A 42 3.46 -25.56 14.20
N THR A 43 4.49 -26.29 13.74
CA THR A 43 5.78 -26.38 14.45
C THR A 43 6.68 -25.21 14.11
N ILE A 44 7.60 -24.86 15.02
CA ILE A 44 8.56 -23.75 14.83
C ILE A 44 9.39 -23.93 13.55
N ASP A 45 9.84 -25.14 13.24
CA ASP A 45 10.64 -25.37 12.02
C ASP A 45 9.83 -25.16 10.74
N ARG A 46 8.54 -25.53 10.75
CA ARG A 46 7.65 -25.29 9.60
C ARG A 46 7.33 -23.80 9.48
N MET A 47 7.16 -23.12 10.60
CA MET A 47 6.96 -21.67 10.65
C MET A 47 8.13 -20.91 10.03
N LYS A 48 9.38 -21.28 10.35
CA LYS A 48 10.58 -20.70 9.73
C LYS A 48 10.60 -20.91 8.21
N LYS A 49 10.29 -22.13 7.76
CA LYS A 49 10.19 -22.43 6.33
C LYS A 49 9.08 -21.63 5.63
N LEU A 50 7.93 -21.48 6.25
CA LEU A 50 6.85 -20.64 5.69
C LEU A 50 7.25 -19.16 5.64
N ALA A 51 7.95 -18.68 6.67
CA ALA A 51 8.52 -17.33 6.69
C ALA A 51 9.48 -17.09 5.52
N GLU A 52 10.36 -18.06 5.24
CA GLU A 52 11.26 -18.04 4.08
C GLU A 52 10.49 -18.09 2.75
N LEU A 53 9.52 -19.00 2.61
CA LEU A 53 8.71 -19.16 1.40
C LEU A 53 7.97 -17.88 1.01
N TYR A 54 7.39 -17.21 2.00
CA TYR A 54 6.58 -16.02 1.79
C TYR A 54 7.35 -14.71 1.96
N ASN A 55 8.63 -14.78 2.33
CA ASN A 55 9.46 -13.62 2.64
C ASN A 55 8.79 -12.69 3.67
N VAL A 56 8.31 -13.27 4.78
CA VAL A 56 7.68 -12.57 5.90
C VAL A 56 8.32 -12.94 7.24
N PRO A 57 8.23 -12.11 8.29
CA PRO A 57 8.67 -12.47 9.63
C PRO A 57 7.94 -13.70 10.20
N ALA A 58 8.66 -14.62 10.86
CA ALA A 58 8.07 -15.86 11.40
C ALA A 58 7.04 -15.63 12.53
N ASN A 59 7.15 -14.53 13.27
CA ASN A 59 6.20 -14.15 14.33
C ASN A 59 4.79 -13.92 13.79
N ILE A 60 4.60 -13.69 12.49
CA ILE A 60 3.28 -13.49 11.90
C ILE A 60 2.37 -14.70 12.02
N PHE A 61 2.95 -15.90 12.11
CA PHE A 61 2.20 -17.14 12.31
C PHE A 61 1.85 -17.41 13.78
N LEU A 62 2.28 -16.53 14.70
CA LEU A 62 1.96 -16.56 16.13
C LEU A 62 0.85 -15.56 16.49
N SER A 63 0.58 -14.57 15.64
CA SER A 63 -0.41 -13.53 15.89
C SER A 63 -1.84 -14.07 15.76
N GLU A 64 -2.69 -13.79 16.76
CA GLU A 64 -4.14 -14.05 16.66
C GLU A 64 -4.86 -13.02 15.78
N ASP A 65 -4.28 -11.83 15.65
CA ASP A 65 -4.79 -10.76 14.82
C ASP A 65 -4.49 -11.01 13.34
N LEU A 66 -5.51 -10.84 12.51
CA LEU A 66 -5.36 -10.90 11.06
C LEU A 66 -4.51 -9.72 10.59
N PRO A 67 -3.37 -9.96 9.92
CA PRO A 67 -2.61 -8.84 9.40
C PRO A 67 -3.33 -8.19 8.23
N VAL A 68 -3.17 -6.86 8.12
CA VAL A 68 -3.70 -6.10 7.01
C VAL A 68 -2.87 -6.40 5.76
N VAL A 69 -3.47 -7.11 4.80
CA VAL A 69 -2.84 -7.37 3.49
C VAL A 69 -3.09 -6.17 2.59
N ASN A 70 -2.04 -5.45 2.25
CA ASN A 70 -2.09 -4.37 1.27
C ASN A 70 -1.66 -4.90 -0.11
N TYR A 71 -2.60 -4.96 -1.05
CA TYR A 71 -2.35 -5.33 -2.44
C TYR A 71 -1.81 -4.13 -3.21
N ASN A 72 -0.52 -3.81 -3.05
CA ASN A 72 0.14 -2.91 -4.00
C ASN A 72 0.42 -3.71 -5.28
N THR A 73 -0.27 -3.41 -6.38
CA THR A 73 -0.18 -4.13 -7.67
C THR A 73 0.84 -3.52 -8.64
N GLY A 74 2.05 -3.19 -8.16
CA GLY A 74 3.15 -2.66 -8.97
C GLY A 74 4.17 -3.73 -9.39
N SER A 75 4.87 -3.51 -10.51
CA SER A 75 5.83 -4.47 -11.09
C SER A 75 7.07 -4.79 -10.23
N HIS A 76 7.18 -4.21 -9.03
CA HIS A 76 8.23 -4.47 -8.02
C HIS A 76 7.62 -4.79 -6.64
N SER A 77 6.33 -5.13 -6.59
CA SER A 77 5.62 -5.31 -5.32
C SER A 77 5.99 -6.63 -4.65
N ARG A 78 6.65 -6.51 -3.50
CA ARG A 78 6.61 -7.55 -2.46
C ARG A 78 5.32 -7.34 -1.67
N THR A 79 4.56 -8.40 -1.41
CA THR A 79 3.46 -8.35 -0.44
C THR A 79 4.04 -7.98 0.92
N ILE A 80 3.94 -6.71 1.30
CA ILE A 80 4.31 -6.26 2.65
C ILE A 80 3.13 -6.59 3.54
N ILE A 81 3.31 -7.62 4.37
CA ILE A 81 2.36 -7.92 5.44
C ILE A 81 2.85 -7.17 6.68
N SER A 82 2.16 -6.08 6.98
CA SER A 82 2.39 -5.30 8.19
C SER A 82 1.76 -6.02 9.38
N THR A 83 2.60 -6.61 10.25
CA THR A 83 2.24 -6.77 11.65
C THR A 83 2.31 -5.38 12.26
N GLN A 84 1.19 -4.80 12.69
CA GLN A 84 1.20 -3.47 13.30
C GLN A 84 2.07 -3.48 14.57
N GLU A 85 3.33 -3.08 14.46
CA GLU A 85 3.92 -2.20 15.46
C GLU A 85 3.61 -0.76 15.00
N TYR A 86 2.71 -0.11 15.73
CA TYR A 86 2.36 1.29 15.52
C TYR A 86 3.58 2.18 15.83
N ASN A 87 4.42 2.45 14.83
CA ASN A 87 5.45 3.49 14.93
C ASN A 87 4.83 4.86 14.63
N GLU A 88 4.21 5.47 15.64
CA GLU A 88 3.56 6.80 15.59
C GLU A 88 4.50 7.91 15.06
N SER A 89 5.81 7.75 15.26
CA SER A 89 6.85 8.71 14.87
C SER A 89 7.03 8.83 13.35
N GLU A 90 7.04 7.71 12.62
CA GLU A 90 7.21 7.72 11.16
C GLU A 90 5.97 8.29 10.46
N HIS A 91 4.78 7.97 10.97
CA HIS A 91 3.52 8.47 10.43
C HIS A 91 3.37 9.99 10.60
N LYS A 92 3.79 10.55 11.75
CA LYS A 92 3.81 12.00 11.97
C LYS A 92 4.71 12.73 10.99
N THR A 93 5.83 12.13 10.60
CA THR A 93 6.77 12.74 9.66
C THR A 93 6.20 12.76 8.25
N ILE A 94 5.57 11.66 7.83
CA ILE A 94 4.92 11.55 6.52
C ILE A 94 3.72 12.51 6.41
N ILE A 95 2.88 12.61 7.45
CA ILE A 95 1.74 13.54 7.47
C ILE A 95 2.21 14.99 7.35
N LYS A 96 3.23 15.39 8.12
CA LYS A 96 3.81 16.74 8.03
C LYS A 96 4.37 17.06 6.66
N LEU A 97 4.96 16.08 5.99
CA LEU A 97 5.47 16.25 4.63
C LEU A 97 4.33 16.47 3.63
N TYR A 98 3.25 15.70 3.72
CA TYR A 98 2.06 15.89 2.88
C TYR A 98 1.38 17.24 3.13
N GLU A 99 1.21 17.65 4.38
CA GLU A 99 0.65 18.96 4.73
C GLU A 99 1.47 20.10 4.11
N ARG A 100 2.80 20.01 4.18
CA ARG A 100 3.69 20.99 3.57
C ARG A 100 3.54 21.02 2.04
N PHE A 101 3.53 19.87 1.39
CA PHE A 101 3.37 19.81 -0.07
C PHE A 101 2.02 20.36 -0.53
N ILE A 102 0.94 20.06 0.19
CA ILE A 102 -0.39 20.59 -0.11
C ILE A 102 -0.35 22.12 -0.02
N LYS A 103 0.23 22.67 1.05
CA LYS A 103 0.38 24.12 1.20
C LYS A 103 1.17 24.77 0.06
N GLU A 104 2.32 24.19 -0.31
CA GLU A 104 3.14 24.70 -1.41
C GLU A 104 2.38 24.65 -2.76
N LYS A 105 1.54 23.64 -2.96
CA LYS A 105 0.69 23.54 -4.16
C LYS A 105 -0.43 24.56 -4.18
N ASP A 106 -1.08 24.81 -3.05
CA ASP A 106 -2.13 25.82 -2.94
C ASP A 106 -1.56 27.24 -3.20
N GLU A 107 -0.36 27.54 -2.70
CA GLU A 107 0.34 28.80 -2.97
C GLU A 107 0.70 28.98 -4.46
N GLN A 108 1.14 27.90 -5.12
CA GLN A 108 1.40 27.91 -6.57
C GLN A 108 0.12 28.14 -7.37
N ILE A 109 -0.97 27.47 -7.00
CA ILE A 109 -2.28 27.64 -7.64
C ILE A 109 -2.76 29.09 -7.52
N GLU A 110 -2.61 29.68 -6.33
CA GLU A 110 -3.02 31.06 -6.08
C GLU A 110 -2.21 32.05 -6.92
N THR A 111 -0.89 31.85 -7.00
CA THR A 111 -0.02 32.67 -7.84
C THR A 111 -0.41 32.60 -9.32
N LEU A 112 -0.67 31.39 -9.82
CA LEU A 112 -1.09 31.18 -11.22
C LEU A 112 -2.45 31.83 -11.52
N LYS A 113 -3.40 31.76 -10.58
CA LYS A 113 -4.71 32.44 -10.72
C LYS A 113 -4.54 33.95 -10.83
N GLN A 114 -3.71 34.55 -9.99
CA GLN A 114 -3.45 35.99 -10.02
C GLN A 114 -2.76 36.43 -11.32
N GLN A 115 -1.83 35.63 -11.85
CA GLN A 115 -1.19 35.88 -13.13
C GLN A 115 -2.20 35.84 -14.28
N ASN A 116 -3.07 34.83 -14.29
CA ASN A 116 -4.13 34.72 -15.30
C ASN A 116 -5.10 35.91 -15.24
N GLU A 117 -5.48 36.35 -14.05
CA GLU A 117 -6.36 37.51 -13.89
C GLU A 117 -5.71 38.80 -14.42
N LYS A 118 -4.42 39.01 -14.13
CA LYS A 118 -3.66 40.16 -14.66
C LYS A 118 -3.58 40.13 -16.19
N LEU A 119 -3.24 38.98 -16.76
CA LEU A 119 -3.17 38.80 -18.22
C LEU A 119 -4.53 39.04 -18.88
N SER A 120 -5.63 38.58 -18.25
CA SER A 120 -6.98 38.84 -18.74
C SER A 120 -7.28 40.33 -18.80
N LYS A 121 -7.00 41.08 -17.73
CA LYS A 121 -7.23 42.53 -17.69
C LYS A 121 -6.37 43.29 -18.72
N GLU A 122 -5.14 42.85 -18.93
CA GLU A 122 -4.26 43.44 -19.93
C GLU A 122 -4.76 43.20 -21.36
N ASN A 123 -5.23 41.98 -21.65
CA ASN A 123 -5.86 41.65 -22.92
C ASN A 123 -7.12 42.50 -23.17
N ASP A 124 -7.99 42.67 -22.16
CA ASP A 124 -9.18 43.51 -22.28
C ASP A 124 -8.82 44.97 -22.57
N ARG A 125 -7.78 45.48 -21.92
CA ARG A 125 -7.26 46.84 -22.16
C ARG A 125 -6.72 46.99 -23.58
N LEU A 126 -5.93 46.03 -24.07
CA LEU A 126 -5.41 46.06 -25.45
C LEU A 126 -6.54 45.98 -26.48
N LEU A 127 -7.55 45.15 -26.22
CA LEU A 127 -8.72 45.03 -27.09
C LEU A 127 -9.47 46.37 -27.20
N SER A 128 -9.63 47.08 -26.08
CA SER A 128 -10.27 48.40 -26.06
C SER A 128 -9.51 49.45 -26.88
N HIS A 129 -8.17 49.43 -26.85
CA HIS A 129 -7.35 50.35 -27.65
C HIS A 129 -7.44 50.02 -29.14
N LEU A 130 -7.39 48.74 -29.52
CA LEU A 130 -7.52 48.29 -30.91
C LEU A 130 -8.88 48.62 -31.53
N ILE A 131 -9.95 48.61 -30.73
CA ILE A 131 -11.30 48.98 -31.20
C ILE A 131 -11.37 50.49 -31.46
N ASN A 132 -10.83 51.32 -30.56
CA ASN A 132 -10.87 52.77 -30.69
C ASN A 132 -10.04 53.29 -31.89
N ASP A 133 -8.88 52.69 -32.16
CA ASP A 133 -8.01 53.07 -33.29
C ASP A 133 -8.59 52.70 -34.67
N LYS A 134 -9.53 51.75 -34.74
CA LYS A 134 -10.23 51.38 -36.00
C LYS A 134 -11.45 52.26 -36.30
N THR A 135 -11.87 53.08 -35.33
CA THR A 135 -13.07 53.93 -35.43
C THR A 135 -12.77 55.43 -35.63
N SER A 136 -11.49 55.82 -35.68
CA SER A 136 -11.03 57.13 -36.21
C SER A 136 -10.60 57.01 -37.67
#